data_AF-A0A544Z6U2-F1
#
_entry.id   AF-A0A544Z6U2-F1
#
_cell.length_a   1.000
_cell.length_b   1.000
_cell.length_c   1.000
_cell.angle_alpha   90.00
_cell.angle_beta   90.00
_cell.angle_gamma   90.00
#
_symmetry.space_group_name_H-M   'P 1'
#
loop_
_entity.id
_entity.type
_entity.pdbx_description
1 polymer ?
#
loop_
_entity_poly.entity_id
_entity_poly.type
_entity_poly.pdbx_seq_one_letter_code
_entity_poly.pdbx_strand_id
1 'polypeptide(L)'
;MILKTIADHVLDLAAPSPAPTTGINTEGLADFLRKFFAPLFLAVVSVVAIFFLFTREITRFVQFIILAIAIGVIFYVPNIIEVTAKAIAGALGIK
;
A
#
# COMPACT_ATOMS: atom_id res chain seq x y z
N MET A 1 15.05 -6.64 53.96
CA MET A 1 13.73 -6.45 53.33
C MET A 1 13.22 -5.02 53.50
N ILE A 2 13.22 -4.46 54.72
CA ILE A 2 12.74 -3.09 55.02
C ILE A 2 13.51 -1.99 54.25
N LEU A 3 14.83 -2.09 54.09
CA LEU A 3 15.62 -1.11 53.33
C LEU A 3 15.24 -1.04 51.84
N LYS A 4 14.77 -2.14 51.25
CA LYS A 4 14.38 -2.18 49.83
C LYS A 4 13.05 -1.42 49.63
N THR A 5 12.10 -1.63 50.54
CA THR A 5 10.82 -0.92 50.57
C THR A 5 10.98 0.59 50.72
N ILE A 6 11.95 1.04 51.55
CA ILE A 6 12.23 2.48 51.71
C ILE A 6 12.87 3.05 50.45
N ALA A 7 13.80 2.33 49.82
CA ALA A 7 14.43 2.75 48.57
C ALA A 7 13.42 2.86 47.42
N ASP A 8 12.49 1.90 47.33
CA ASP A 8 11.44 1.89 46.30
C ASP A 8 10.48 3.08 46.47
N HIS A 9 10.11 3.45 47.71
CA HIS A 9 9.29 4.63 47.97
C HIS A 9 10.00 5.96 47.70
N VAL A 10 11.30 6.05 47.99
CA VAL A 10 12.09 7.26 47.68
C VAL A 10 12.24 7.44 46.17
N LEU A 11 12.34 6.33 45.42
CA LEU A 11 12.39 6.37 43.95
C LEU A 11 11.05 6.84 43.36
N ASP A 12 9.93 6.45 43.97
CA ASP A 12 8.58 6.85 43.54
C ASP A 12 8.30 8.34 43.84
N LEU A 13 8.83 8.87 44.95
CA LEU A 13 8.76 10.30 45.27
C LEU A 13 9.72 11.17 44.45
N ALA A 14 10.80 10.59 43.93
CA ALA A 14 11.75 11.27 43.04
C ALA A 14 11.36 11.18 41.55
N ALA A 15 10.29 10.43 41.23
CA ALA A 15 9.74 10.41 39.89
C ALA A 15 9.19 11.81 39.55
N PRO A 16 9.50 12.36 38.38
CA PRO A 16 8.95 13.64 37.97
C PRO A 16 7.43 13.54 37.96
N SER A 17 6.76 14.26 38.87
CA SER A 17 5.32 14.44 38.83
C SER A 17 4.97 15.03 37.46
N PRO A 18 4.04 14.43 36.69
CA PRO A 18 3.61 15.03 35.44
C PRO A 18 3.12 16.44 35.76
N ALA A 19 3.78 17.43 35.14
CA ALA A 19 3.38 18.83 35.28
C ALA A 19 1.90 18.94 34.89
N PRO A 20 1.09 19.76 35.59
CA PRO A 20 -0.29 20.00 35.18
C PRO A 20 -0.22 20.56 33.76
N THR A 21 -0.66 19.77 32.79
CA THR A 21 -0.70 20.20 31.39
C THR A 21 -1.80 21.25 31.31
N THR A 22 -1.43 22.53 31.40
CA THR A 22 -2.26 23.67 30.97
C THR A 22 -2.41 23.66 29.44
N GLY A 23 -2.67 22.49 28.87
CA GLY A 23 -2.87 22.27 27.45
C GLY A 23 -4.29 22.66 27.08
N ILE A 24 -4.45 23.18 25.86
CA ILE A 24 -5.77 23.42 25.26
C ILE A 24 -6.60 22.14 25.40
N ASN A 25 -7.80 22.24 25.99
CA ASN A 25 -8.70 21.12 26.17
C ASN A 25 -9.16 20.60 24.80
N THR A 26 -8.52 19.54 24.32
CA THR A 26 -8.80 18.92 23.01
C THR A 26 -9.68 17.67 23.13
N GLU A 27 -10.18 17.33 24.32
CA GLU A 27 -11.00 16.13 24.55
C GLU A 27 -12.17 16.03 23.58
N GLY A 28 -12.97 17.09 23.41
CA GLY A 28 -14.11 17.08 22.49
C GLY A 28 -13.71 16.88 21.03
N LEU A 29 -12.56 17.43 20.61
CA LEU A 29 -12.03 17.23 19.27
C LEU A 29 -11.50 15.80 19.09
N ALA A 30 -10.80 15.26 20.09
CA ALA A 30 -10.32 13.88 20.07
C ALA A 30 -11.48 12.88 19.99
N ASP A 31 -12.56 13.14 20.74
CA ASP A 31 -13.77 12.34 20.72
C ASP A 31 -14.47 12.39 19.36
N PHE A 32 -14.57 13.57 18.75
CA PHE A 32 -15.10 13.73 17.39
C PHE A 32 -14.25 12.96 16.36
N LEU A 33 -12.93 13.10 16.40
CA LEU A 33 -12.03 12.41 15.49
C LEU A 33 -12.12 10.89 15.63
N ARG A 34 -12.24 10.37 16.87
CA ARG A 34 -12.37 8.93 17.13
C ARG A 34 -13.73 8.38 16.71
N LYS A 35 -14.82 9.09 17.01
CA LYS A 35 -16.19 8.60 16.78
C LYS A 35 -16.65 8.77 15.34
N PHE A 36 -16.20 9.84 14.67
CA PHE A 36 -16.67 10.18 13.33
C PHE A 36 -15.62 9.98 12.25
N PHE A 37 -14.43 10.57 12.40
CA PHE A 37 -13.42 10.55 11.35
C PHE A 37 -12.75 9.18 11.19
N ALA A 38 -12.41 8.51 12.30
CA ALA A 38 -11.69 7.23 12.24
C ALA A 38 -12.48 6.11 11.52
N PRO A 39 -13.79 5.89 11.79
CA PRO A 39 -14.56 4.89 11.06
C PRO A 39 -14.68 5.21 9.57
N LEU A 40 -14.91 6.48 9.22
CA LEU A 40 -15.06 6.91 7.83
C LEU A 40 -13.75 6.76 7.05
N PHE A 41 -12.63 7.16 7.66
CA PHE A 41 -11.31 6.99 7.09
C PHE A 41 -10.97 5.51 6.86
N LEU A 42 -11.18 4.66 7.87
CA LEU A 42 -10.91 3.22 7.75
C LEU A 42 -11.77 2.57 6.66
N ALA A 43 -13.05 2.93 6.54
CA ALA A 43 -13.93 2.41 5.51
C ALA A 43 -13.39 2.71 4.11
N VAL A 44 -13.09 3.98 3.83
CA VAL A 44 -12.57 4.41 2.51
C VAL A 44 -11.22 3.77 2.22
N VAL A 45 -10.27 3.82 3.17
CA VAL A 45 -8.95 3.23 3.01
C VAL A 45 -9.02 1.72 2.81
N SER A 46 -9.94 1.02 3.47
CA SER A 46 -10.11 -0.42 3.29
C SER A 46 -10.52 -0.78 1.86
N VAL A 47 -11.46 -0.03 1.28
CA VAL A 47 -11.91 -0.23 -0.11
C VAL A 47 -10.76 0.04 -1.07
N VAL A 48 -10.08 1.18 -0.93
CA VAL A 48 -8.94 1.54 -1.77
C VAL A 48 -7.81 0.52 -1.64
N ALA A 49 -7.53 0.01 -0.43
CA ALA A 49 -6.52 -1.00 -0.19
C ALA A 49 -6.84 -2.33 -0.87
N ILE A 50 -8.11 -2.76 -0.85
CA ILE A 50 -8.57 -3.95 -1.56
C ILE A 50 -8.36 -3.78 -3.08
N PHE A 51 -8.82 -2.68 -3.66
CA PHE A 51 -8.62 -2.39 -5.08
C PHE A 51 -7.14 -2.33 -5.45
N PHE A 52 -6.32 -1.68 -4.63
CA PHE A 52 -4.88 -1.57 -4.85
C PHE A 52 -4.19 -2.95 -4.83
N LEU A 53 -4.52 -3.79 -3.85
CA LEU A 53 -3.97 -5.13 -3.72
C LEU A 53 -4.30 -5.99 -4.94
N PHE A 54 -5.54 -5.97 -5.40
CA PHE A 54 -5.94 -6.69 -6.61
C PHE A 54 -5.32 -6.11 -7.89
N THR A 55 -5.26 -4.79 -8.02
CA THR A 55 -4.74 -4.14 -9.24
C THR A 55 -3.27 -4.48 -9.47
N ARG A 56 -2.44 -4.49 -8.41
CA ARG A 56 -1.01 -4.80 -8.53
C ARG A 56 -0.76 -6.24 -8.98
N GLU A 57 -1.54 -7.19 -8.48
CA GLU A 57 -1.38 -8.60 -8.85
C GLU A 57 -1.97 -8.89 -10.24
N ILE A 58 -3.14 -8.34 -10.54
CA ILE A 58 -3.82 -8.54 -11.83
C ILE A 58 -2.99 -7.95 -12.98
N THR A 59 -2.38 -6.76 -12.80
CA THR A 59 -1.57 -6.15 -13.87
C THR A 59 -0.36 -7.02 -14.24
N ARG A 60 0.31 -7.64 -13.26
CA ARG A 60 1.38 -8.60 -13.50
C ARG A 60 0.87 -9.86 -14.21
N PHE A 61 -0.27 -10.38 -13.77
CA PHE A 61 -0.89 -11.55 -14.41
C PHE A 61 -1.28 -11.28 -15.87
N VAL A 62 -1.86 -10.11 -16.14
CA VAL A 62 -2.20 -9.66 -17.50
C VAL A 62 -0.97 -9.54 -18.39
N GLN A 63 0.16 -9.07 -17.87
CA GLN A 63 1.42 -9.04 -18.62
C GLN A 63 1.85 -10.44 -19.07
N PHE A 64 1.75 -11.45 -18.19
CA PHE A 64 2.05 -12.82 -18.57
C PHE A 64 1.09 -13.38 -19.62
N ILE A 65 -0.21 -13.12 -19.48
CA ILE A 65 -1.20 -13.52 -20.48
C ILE A 65 -0.92 -12.88 -21.83
N ILE A 66 -0.66 -11.57 -21.88
CA ILE A 66 -0.37 -10.85 -23.11
C ILE A 66 0.86 -11.44 -23.80
N LEU A 67 1.93 -11.71 -23.03
CA LEU A 67 3.14 -12.32 -23.57
C LEU A 67 2.87 -13.72 -24.13
N ALA A 68 2.15 -14.56 -23.39
CA ALA A 68 1.79 -15.90 -23.83
C ALA A 68 0.97 -15.88 -25.13
N ILE A 69 -0.04 -15.00 -25.20
CA ILE A 69 -0.85 -14.80 -26.42
C ILE A 69 0.01 -14.30 -27.57
N ALA A 70 0.89 -13.32 -27.34
CA ALA A 70 1.75 -12.76 -28.39
C ALA A 70 2.66 -13.84 -29.01
N ILE A 71 3.29 -14.67 -28.19
CA ILE A 71 4.09 -15.81 -28.66
C ILE A 71 3.19 -16.82 -29.40
N GLY A 72 2.03 -17.16 -28.86
CA GLY A 72 1.08 -18.04 -29.53
C GLY A 72 0.71 -17.52 -30.93
N VAL A 73 0.37 -16.24 -31.06
CA VAL A 73 -0.01 -15.64 -32.33
C VAL A 73 1.16 -15.63 -33.32
N ILE A 74 2.34 -15.18 -32.91
CA ILE A 74 3.51 -15.07 -33.80
C ILE A 74 3.91 -16.42 -34.39
N PHE A 75 3.90 -17.49 -33.58
CA PHE A 75 4.43 -18.78 -33.99
C PHE A 75 3.39 -19.76 -34.54
N TYR A 76 2.12 -19.65 -34.13
CA TYR A 76 1.07 -20.60 -34.54
C TYR A 76 0.07 -20.04 -35.55
N VAL A 77 -0.09 -18.72 -35.68
CA VAL A 77 -0.99 -18.19 -36.70
C VAL A 77 -0.24 -18.13 -38.03
N PRO A 78 -0.75 -18.80 -39.08
CA PRO A 78 -0.10 -18.81 -40.37
C PRO A 78 -0.01 -17.39 -40.94
N ASN A 79 1.04 -17.11 -41.71
CA ASN A 79 1.31 -15.85 -42.39
C ASN A 79 1.70 -14.65 -41.51
N ILE A 80 1.67 -14.73 -40.18
CA ILE A 80 2.08 -13.59 -39.33
C ILE A 80 3.55 -13.23 -39.56
N ILE A 81 4.45 -14.21 -39.55
CA ILE A 81 5.88 -14.00 -39.79
C ILE A 81 6.12 -13.36 -41.16
N GLU A 82 5.35 -13.78 -42.16
CA GLU A 82 5.52 -13.31 -43.54
C GLU A 82 5.04 -11.86 -43.71
N VAL A 83 3.91 -11.50 -43.10
CA VAL A 83 3.38 -10.12 -43.09
C VAL A 83 4.30 -9.19 -42.30
N THR A 84 4.78 -9.62 -41.14
CA THR A 84 5.74 -8.84 -40.34
C THR A 84 7.04 -8.63 -41.10
N ALA A 85 7.58 -9.66 -41.77
CA ALA A 85 8.79 -9.54 -42.58
C ALA A 85 8.60 -8.57 -43.75
N LYS A 86 7.47 -8.66 -44.47
CA LYS A 86 7.14 -7.73 -45.57
C LYS A 86 6.99 -6.29 -45.06
N ALA A 87 6.36 -6.09 -43.91
CA ALA A 87 6.21 -4.77 -43.30
C ALA A 87 7.56 -4.16 -42.89
N ILE A 88 8.45 -4.96 -42.29
CA ILE A 88 9.80 -4.53 -41.90
C ILE A 88 10.64 -4.24 -43.15
N ALA A 89 10.65 -5.14 -44.13
CA ALA A 89 11.36 -4.95 -45.39
C ALA A 89 10.91 -3.65 -46.09
N GLY A 90 9.59 -3.42 -46.18
CA GLY A 90 9.02 -2.19 -46.73
C GLY A 90 9.44 -0.93 -45.95
N ALA A 91 9.45 -0.97 -44.62
CA ALA A 91 9.90 0.13 -43.79
C ALA A 91 11.40 0.42 -43.92
N LEU A 92 12.20 -0.63 -44.17
CA LEU A 92 13.64 -0.53 -44.41
C LEU A 92 13.98 -0.19 -45.88
N GLY A 93 12.99 -0.04 -46.75
CA GLY A 93 13.19 0.25 -48.18
C GLY A 93 13.74 -0.93 -48.97
N ILE A 94 13.71 -2.13 -48.40
CA ILE A 94 14.14 -3.38 -49.02
C ILE A 94 12.91 -3.94 -49.75
N LYS A 95 12.97 -4.01 -51.08
CA LYS A 95 11.91 -4.58 -51.92
C LYS A 95 12.14 -6.06 -52.17
#